data_AF-A0A2H5QIH3-F1
#
_entry.id   AF-A0A2H5QIH3-F1
#
_cell.length_a   1.000
_cell.length_b   1.000
_cell.length_c   1.000
_cell.angle_alpha   90.00
_cell.angle_beta   90.00
_cell.angle_gamma   90.00
#
_symmetry.space_group_name_H-M   'P 1'
#
loop_
_entity.id
_entity.type
_entity.pdbx_description
1 polymer ?
#
loop_
_entity_poly.entity_id
_entity_poly.type
_entity_poly.pdbx_seq_one_letter_code
_entity_poly.pdbx_strand_id
1 'polypeptide(L)' 'MAAKKTKGRQKIEMKKIENEGGRLITFSKRRSGIYKKASELMTLTGSKIAILLFSLLGLCALLKAQ' A
#
# COMPACT_ATOMS: atom_id res chain seq x y z
N MET A 1 5.13 -12.05 33.00
CA MET A 1 5.33 -11.86 31.55
C MET A 1 4.52 -10.63 31.11
N ALA A 2 5.15 -9.62 30.51
CA ALA A 2 4.45 -8.38 30.14
C ALA A 2 3.41 -8.63 29.03
N ALA A 3 2.16 -8.22 29.25
CA ALA A 3 1.10 -8.36 28.27
C ALA A 3 1.37 -7.52 27.00
N LYS A 4 1.16 -8.09 25.81
CA LYS A 4 1.31 -7.37 24.54
C LYS A 4 0.24 -6.29 24.40
N LYS A 5 0.66 -5.06 24.10
CA LYS A 5 -0.25 -3.90 23.88
C LYS A 5 -1.14 -4.03 22.65
N THR A 6 -0.74 -4.78 21.62
CA THR A 6 -1.53 -4.95 20.39
C THR A 6 -1.49 -6.38 19.86
N LYS A 7 -2.48 -6.74 19.06
CA LYS A 7 -2.57 -8.04 18.37
C LYS A 7 -1.50 -8.22 17.28
N GLY A 8 -0.82 -7.15 16.84
CA GLY A 8 0.16 -7.19 15.74
C GLY A 8 -0.47 -7.34 14.36
N ARG A 9 0.32 -7.69 13.34
CA ARG A 9 -0.17 -7.90 11.96
C ARG A 9 -1.11 -9.10 11.91
N GLN A 10 -2.37 -8.87 11.57
CA GLN A 10 -3.36 -9.93 11.38
C GLN A 10 -3.42 -10.34 9.91
N LYS A 11 -3.62 -11.64 9.66
CA LYS A 11 -3.94 -12.15 8.34
C LYS A 11 -5.38 -11.75 8.00
N ILE A 12 -5.60 -11.25 6.79
CA ILE A 12 -6.92 -10.91 6.25
C ILE A 12 -7.16 -11.71 4.98
N GLU A 13 -8.42 -11.97 4.66
CA GLU A 13 -8.80 -12.60 3.40
C GLU A 13 -8.49 -11.69 2.20
N MET A 14 -8.12 -12.27 1.07
CA MET A 14 -7.83 -11.56 -0.18
C MET A 14 -9.13 -11.28 -0.95
N LYS A 15 -10.05 -10.58 -0.29
CA LYS A 15 -11.31 -10.11 -0.86
C LYS A 15 -11.48 -8.61 -0.63
N LYS A 16 -12.50 -8.01 -1.24
CA LYS A 16 -12.83 -6.60 -1.02
C LYS A 16 -13.15 -6.40 0.47
N ILE A 17 -12.49 -5.42 1.09
CA ILE A 17 -12.79 -5.02 2.47
C ILE A 17 -14.10 -4.22 2.47
N GLU A 18 -15.09 -4.70 3.21
CA GLU A 18 -16.41 -4.08 3.31
C GLU A 18 -16.36 -2.82 4.18
N ASN A 19 -15.66 -2.88 5.32
CA ASN A 19 -15.43 -1.73 6.19
C ASN A 19 -14.64 -0.63 5.44
N GLU A 20 -15.27 0.52 5.27
CA GLU A 20 -14.71 1.65 4.52
C GLU A 20 -13.45 2.23 5.16
N GLY A 21 -13.44 2.48 6.47
CA GLY A 21 -12.26 2.98 7.18
C GLY A 21 -11.10 1.99 7.10
N GLY A 22 -11.39 0.70 7.29
CA GLY A 22 -10.42 -0.38 7.13
C GLY A 22 -9.85 -0.46 5.70
N ARG A 23 -10.69 -0.24 4.70
CA ARG A 23 -10.31 -0.20 3.28
C ARG A 23 -9.40 0.99 2.95
N LEU A 24 -9.73 2.19 3.43
CA LEU A 24 -8.91 3.40 3.22
C LEU A 24 -7.54 3.28 3.88
N ILE A 25 -7.48 2.83 5.13
CA ILE A 25 -6.21 2.61 5.84
C ILE A 25 -5.36 1.55 5.12
N THR A 26 -5.99 0.45 4.70
CA THR A 26 -5.30 -0.62 3.97
C THR A 26 -4.78 -0.15 2.63
N PHE A 27 -5.56 0.65 1.89
CA PHE A 27 -5.13 1.27 0.64
C PHE A 27 -3.89 2.14 0.86
N SER A 28 -3.91 3.05 1.83
CA SER A 28 -2.77 3.94 2.14
C SER A 28 -1.50 3.15 2.52
N LYS A 29 -1.64 2.12 3.35
CA LYS A 29 -0.50 1.24 3.74
C LYS A 29 0.05 0.45 2.56
N ARG A 30 -0.82 -0.14 1.73
CA ARG A 30 -0.41 -0.90 0.52
C ARG A 30 0.24 0.01 -0.52
N ARG A 31 -0.32 1.20 -0.76
CA ARG A 31 0.24 2.20 -1.67
C ARG A 31 1.68 2.53 -1.30
N SER A 32 1.95 2.81 -0.02
CA SER A 32 3.30 3.09 0.45
C SER A 32 4.25 1.91 0.25
N GLY A 33 3.79 0.69 0.54
CA GLY A 33 4.60 -0.53 0.33
C GLY A 33 4.95 -0.78 -1.13
N ILE A 34 3.98 -0.66 -2.03
CA ILE A 34 4.18 -0.81 -3.49
C ILE A 34 5.14 0.24 -4.01
N TYR A 35 4.97 1.50 -3.59
CA TYR A 35 5.85 2.59 -4.02
C TYR A 35 7.30 2.36 -3.58
N LYS A 36 7.54 1.92 -2.34
CA LYS A 36 8.89 1.59 -1.86
C LYS A 36 9.52 0.48 -2.70
N LYS A 37 8.76 -0.58 -3.02
CA LYS A 37 9.26 -1.67 -3.87
C LYS A 37 9.56 -1.23 -5.30
N ALA A 38 8.74 -0.38 -5.89
CA ALA A 38 9.03 0.19 -7.19
C ALA A 38 10.31 1.06 -7.16
N SER A 39 10.49 1.85 -6.11
CA SER A 39 11.72 2.64 -5.92
C SER A 39 12.96 1.75 -5.77
N GLU A 40 12.89 0.68 -4.98
CA GLU A 40 13.99 -0.29 -4.84
C GLU A 40 14.33 -0.93 -6.20
N LEU A 41 13.31 -1.37 -6.96
CA LEU A 41 13.51 -1.98 -8.28
C LEU A 41 14.13 -1.00 -9.28
N MET A 42 13.70 0.25 -9.25
CA MET A 42 14.25 1.32 -10.07
C MET A 42 15.73 1.56 -9.78
N THR A 43 16.11 1.62 -8.50
CA THR A 43 17.51 1.76 -8.10
C THR A 43 18.36 0.56 -8.54
N LEU A 44 17.81 -0.66 -8.49
CA LEU A 44 18.54 -1.88 -8.84
C LEU A 44 18.72 -2.08 -10.35
N THR A 45 17.71 -1.74 -11.16
CA THR A 45 17.68 -2.03 -12.60
C THR A 45 17.84 -0.81 -13.49
N GLY A 46 17.79 0.41 -12.93
CA GLY A 46 17.79 1.65 -13.70
C GLY A 46 16.57 1.82 -14.62
N SER A 47 15.52 1.02 -14.44
CA SER A 47 14.33 1.01 -15.29
C SER A 47 13.31 2.06 -14.85
N LYS A 48 12.64 2.70 -15.82
CA LYS A 48 11.55 3.65 -15.56
C LYS A 48 10.26 2.89 -15.24
N ILE A 49 9.72 3.10 -14.04
CA ILE A 49 8.50 2.43 -13.55
C ILE A 49 7.42 3.48 -13.26
N ALA A 50 6.23 3.26 -13.80
CA ALA A 50 5.05 4.08 -13.53
C ALA A 50 3.99 3.26 -12.80
N ILE A 51 3.37 3.83 -11.77
CA ILE A 51 2.30 3.18 -11.01
C ILE A 51 1.07 4.08 -11.00
N LEU A 52 -0.08 3.50 -11.39
CA LEU A 52 -1.37 4.17 -11.39
C LEU A 52 -2.26 3.56 -10.31
N LEU A 53 -2.67 4.35 -9.32
CA LEU A 53 -3.64 3.92 -8.30
C LEU A 53 -4.81 4.89 -8.22
N PHE A 54 -6.02 4.33 -8.24
CA PHE A 54 -7.25 5.06 -8.03
C PHE A 54 -7.76 4.82 -6.60
N SER A 55 -8.07 5.90 -5.89
CA SER A 55 -8.82 5.83 -4.64
C SER A 55 -10.33 5.97 -4.91
N LEU A 56 -11.14 5.52 -3.96
CA LEU A 56 -12.61 5.61 -4.04
C LEU A 56 -13.14 7.05 -4.07
N LEU A 57 -12.32 8.03 -3.68
CA LEU A 57 -12.64 9.46 -3.72
C LEU A 57 -12.24 10.12 -5.05
N GLY A 58 -11.82 9.35 -6.06
CA GLY A 58 -11.46 9.87 -7.37
C GLY A 58 -10.09 10.54 -7.45
N LEU A 59 -9.35 10.65 -6.34
CA LEU A 59 -7.98 11.16 -6.37
C LEU A 59 -7.08 10.14 -7.07
N CYS A 60 -6.72 10.45 -8.32
CA CYS A 60 -5.78 9.71 -9.14
C CYS A 60 -4.36 10.02 -8.66
N ALA A 61 -3.70 9.07 -8.00
CA ALA A 61 -2.29 9.21 -7.65
C ALA A 61 -1.46 8.54 -8.76
N LEU A 62 -1.07 9.33 -9.76
CA LEU A 62 -0.06 8.94 -10.73
C LEU A 62 1.31 9.23 -10.11
N LEU A 63 1.98 8.18 -9.67
CA LEU A 63 3.35 8.29 -9.15
C LEU A 63 4.28 7.81 -10.27
N LYS A 64 4.95 8.76 -10.92
CA LYS A 64 6.17 8.47 -11.67
C LYS A 64 7.27 8.28 -10.64
N ALA A 65 7.80 7.07 -10.54
CA ALA A 65 9.12 6.88 -9.92
C ALA A 65 10.14 7.28 -11.00
N GLN A 66 11.11 8.12 -10.64
CA GLN A 66 11.97 8.87 -11.57
C GLN A 66 13.36 8.29 -11.66
#